data_AF-A0A3C1UHC1-F1
#
_entry.id   AF-A0A3C1UHC1-F1
#
_cell.length_a   1.000
_cell.length_b   1.000
_cell.length_c   1.000
_cell.angle_alpha   90.00
_cell.angle_beta   90.00
_cell.angle_gamma   90.00
#
_symmetry.space_group_name_H-M   'P 1'
#
loop_
_entity.id
_entity.type
_entity.pdbx_description
1 polymer ?
#
loop_
_entity_poly.entity_id
_entity_poly.type
_entity_poly.pdbx_seq_one_letter_code
_entity_poly.pdbx_strand_id
1 'polypeptide(L)'
;SHATTWRGTGANGFPNFKKTTKKCRPYSDMKALNEAWQLLLKQKSVTVDAAKVDLIWTGRELLGNLFGYEKAEFDSAYVAADTVKMHEKAYIMRALLTDLDMLNAQHPFCTVDKWIDQAREFGQTPEVKDYYEMNARRLITTWGGDLNDYAVRNYSGLIANYHAKRWEIYIDEAFRSVRTGTPFRDKERIKATNEFQLSFADKHGEQFPKYQGIELL
;
A
#
# COMPACT_ATOMS: atom_id res chain seq x y z
N SER A 1 -3.10 -16.89 11.72
CA SER A 1 -4.36 -16.33 11.19
C SER A 1 -4.10 -14.91 10.71
N HIS A 2 -3.80 -14.69 9.43
CA HIS A 2 -3.55 -13.33 8.94
C HIS A 2 -4.87 -12.58 8.81
N ALA A 3 -5.13 -11.72 9.80
CA ALA A 3 -6.25 -10.80 9.85
C ALA A 3 -5.94 -9.60 8.95
N THR A 4 -6.40 -9.62 7.70
CA THR A 4 -6.65 -8.37 6.98
C THR A 4 -7.77 -7.67 7.74
N THR A 5 -7.40 -6.69 8.58
CA THR A 5 -8.35 -5.87 9.33
C THR A 5 -9.21 -5.08 8.35
N TRP A 6 -10.44 -4.82 8.77
CA TRP A 6 -11.54 -4.14 8.07
C TRP A 6 -11.26 -2.71 7.57
N ARG A 7 -10.00 -2.26 7.49
CA ARG A 7 -9.61 -0.86 7.23
C ARG A 7 -8.49 -0.68 6.19
N GLY A 8 -8.23 -1.68 5.34
CA GLY A 8 -7.26 -1.59 4.25
C GLY A 8 -7.88 -1.90 2.89
N THR A 9 -7.45 -1.18 1.86
CA THR A 9 -7.74 -1.54 0.45
C THR A 9 -6.91 -2.75 0.03
N GLY A 10 -7.26 -3.38 -1.08
CA GLY A 10 -6.49 -4.52 -1.62
C GLY A 10 -4.99 -4.23 -1.76
N ALA A 11 -4.64 -2.98 -2.09
CA ALA A 11 -3.26 -2.52 -2.29
C ALA A 11 -2.37 -2.54 -1.04
N ASN A 12 -2.94 -2.48 0.17
CA ASN A 12 -2.16 -2.43 1.42
C ASN A 12 -2.27 -3.69 2.26
N GLY A 13 -3.01 -4.68 1.76
CA GLY A 13 -3.16 -5.96 2.43
C GLY A 13 -1.93 -6.84 2.28
N PHE A 14 -1.79 -7.81 3.19
CA PHE A 14 -0.78 -8.85 3.07
C PHE A 14 -1.03 -9.72 1.82
N PRO A 15 -0.06 -9.86 0.89
CA PRO A 15 -0.26 -10.65 -0.33
C PRO A 15 -0.53 -12.14 -0.07
N ASN A 16 -1.61 -12.69 -0.65
CA ASN A 16 -2.03 -14.08 -0.40
C ASN A 16 -2.59 -14.75 -1.67
N PHE A 17 -2.11 -15.98 -1.96
CA PHE A 17 -2.42 -16.73 -3.18
C PHE A 17 -3.57 -17.76 -3.06
N LYS A 18 -4.17 -17.96 -1.87
CA LYS A 18 -5.20 -19.00 -1.67
C LYS A 18 -6.48 -18.53 -0.99
N LYS A 19 -6.50 -17.30 -0.50
CA LYS A 19 -7.77 -16.66 -0.17
C LYS A 19 -8.28 -16.00 -1.45
N THR A 20 -9.12 -16.70 -2.21
CA THR A 20 -10.24 -16.06 -2.89
C THR A 20 -11.09 -15.46 -1.78
N THR A 21 -10.67 -14.31 -1.28
CA THR A 21 -11.50 -13.55 -0.38
C THR A 21 -12.73 -13.18 -1.21
N LYS A 22 -13.83 -13.89 -0.94
CA LYS A 22 -15.18 -13.31 -1.00
C LYS A 22 -15.24 -11.91 -0.33
N LYS A 23 -14.19 -11.52 0.40
CA LYS A 23 -13.90 -10.26 1.10
C LYS A 23 -12.89 -9.31 0.41
N CYS A 24 -12.40 -9.58 -0.82
CA CYS A 24 -11.61 -8.62 -1.63
C CYS A 24 -12.46 -7.94 -2.71
N ARG A 25 -13.77 -8.21 -2.76
CA ARG A 25 -14.67 -7.30 -3.47
C ARG A 25 -14.79 -6.03 -2.63
N PRO A 26 -14.57 -4.85 -3.23
CA PRO A 26 -14.93 -3.59 -2.61
C PRO A 26 -16.34 -3.68 -2.03
N TYR A 27 -16.53 -3.20 -0.81
CA TYR A 27 -17.88 -3.03 -0.26
C TYR A 27 -18.66 -1.95 -1.03
N SER A 28 -17.92 -1.09 -1.74
CA SER A 28 -18.39 0.09 -2.44
C SER A 28 -18.73 -0.21 -3.89
N ASP A 29 -19.82 0.39 -4.39
CA ASP A 29 -20.11 0.44 -5.82
C ASP A 29 -19.03 1.28 -6.52
N MET A 30 -18.21 0.62 -7.34
CA MET A 30 -17.11 1.25 -8.10
C MET A 30 -17.62 2.36 -9.03
N LYS A 31 -18.83 2.23 -9.58
CA LYS A 31 -19.42 3.24 -10.45
C LYS A 31 -19.77 4.48 -9.62
N ALA A 32 -20.46 4.30 -8.50
CA ALA A 32 -20.80 5.41 -7.61
C ALA A 32 -19.55 6.10 -7.05
N LEU A 33 -18.52 5.33 -6.69
CA LEU A 33 -17.25 5.88 -6.20
C LEU A 33 -16.49 6.67 -7.26
N ASN A 34 -16.46 6.17 -8.50
CA ASN A 34 -15.90 6.90 -9.64
C ASN A 34 -16.70 8.18 -9.91
N GLU A 35 -18.02 8.13 -9.94
CA GLU A 35 -18.88 9.31 -10.12
C GLU A 35 -18.64 10.35 -9.02
N ALA A 36 -18.56 9.94 -7.76
CA ALA A 36 -18.24 10.81 -6.64
C ALA A 36 -16.87 11.49 -6.81
N TRP A 37 -15.85 10.72 -7.18
CA TRP A 37 -14.51 11.29 -7.40
C TRP A 37 -14.48 12.28 -8.56
N GLN A 38 -15.17 11.98 -9.67
CA GLN A 38 -15.32 12.89 -10.80
C GLN A 38 -16.04 14.20 -10.43
N LEU A 39 -17.03 14.14 -9.52
CA LEU A 39 -17.70 15.33 -9.00
C LEU A 39 -16.79 16.18 -8.11
N LEU A 40 -15.94 15.55 -7.29
CA LEU A 40 -14.93 16.24 -6.48
C LEU A 40 -13.87 16.92 -7.38
N LEU A 41 -13.44 16.25 -8.46
CA LEU A 41 -12.49 16.81 -9.43
C LEU A 41 -13.04 18.02 -10.22
N LYS A 42 -14.37 18.16 -10.33
CA LYS A 42 -15.02 19.29 -11.04
C LYS A 42 -15.06 20.60 -10.24
N GLN A 43 -14.64 20.59 -8.97
CA GLN A 43 -14.59 21.80 -8.16
C GLN A 43 -13.55 22.77 -8.75
N LYS A 44 -13.97 24.01 -9.05
CA LYS A 44 -13.11 25.02 -9.71
C LYS A 44 -11.90 25.44 -8.87
N SER A 45 -11.96 25.26 -7.56
CA SER A 45 -10.88 25.53 -6.63
C SER A 45 -11.10 24.75 -5.34
N VAL A 46 -10.10 24.01 -4.89
CA VAL A 46 -10.12 23.33 -3.59
C VAL A 46 -9.09 24.00 -2.68
N THR A 47 -9.54 24.98 -1.89
CA THR A 47 -8.65 25.78 -1.03
C THR A 47 -8.61 25.30 0.42
N VAL A 48 -9.60 24.51 0.84
CA VAL A 48 -9.70 23.96 2.20
C VAL A 48 -9.04 22.59 2.28
N ASP A 49 -8.12 22.40 3.22
CA ASP A 49 -7.37 21.15 3.39
C ASP A 49 -8.26 19.93 3.55
N ALA A 50 -9.37 20.03 4.31
CA ALA A 50 -10.33 18.94 4.45
C ALA A 50 -10.89 18.48 3.09
N ALA A 51 -11.22 19.42 2.19
CA ALA A 51 -11.74 19.08 0.87
C ALA A 51 -10.66 18.47 -0.05
N LYS A 52 -9.38 18.87 0.10
CA LYS A 52 -8.25 18.22 -0.59
C LYS A 52 -8.08 16.78 -0.10
N VAL A 53 -8.18 16.57 1.21
CA VAL A 53 -8.09 15.25 1.83
C VAL A 53 -9.26 14.36 1.37
N ASP A 54 -10.48 14.88 1.29
CA ASP A 54 -11.64 14.13 0.78
C ASP A 54 -11.45 13.71 -0.68
N LEU A 55 -10.91 14.59 -1.53
CA LEU A 55 -10.56 14.28 -2.92
C LEU A 55 -9.54 13.13 -3.00
N ILE A 56 -8.46 13.24 -2.21
CA ILE A 56 -7.40 12.23 -2.16
C ILE A 56 -7.95 10.91 -1.64
N TRP A 57 -8.69 10.91 -0.54
CA TRP A 57 -9.20 9.70 0.10
C TRP A 57 -10.22 8.97 -0.76
N THR A 58 -11.07 9.70 -1.47
CA THR A 58 -12.04 9.13 -2.42
C THR A 58 -11.32 8.43 -3.58
N GLY A 59 -10.35 9.11 -4.21
CA GLY A 59 -9.55 8.51 -5.28
C GLY A 59 -8.70 7.33 -4.80
N ARG A 60 -8.13 7.43 -3.61
CA ARG A 60 -7.34 6.39 -2.95
C ARG A 60 -8.17 5.13 -2.69
N GLU A 61 -9.43 5.28 -2.30
CA GLU A 61 -10.37 4.16 -2.17
C GLU A 61 -10.66 3.52 -3.54
N LEU A 62 -10.90 4.33 -4.58
CA LEU A 62 -11.19 3.83 -5.94
C LEU A 62 -10.01 3.04 -6.52
N LEU A 63 -8.80 3.60 -6.47
CA LEU A 63 -7.59 2.96 -6.99
C LEU A 63 -7.23 1.70 -6.18
N GLY A 64 -7.38 1.75 -4.85
CA GLY A 64 -7.16 0.59 -4.00
C GLY A 64 -8.14 -0.55 -4.25
N ASN A 65 -9.37 -0.23 -4.66
CA ASN A 65 -10.37 -1.20 -5.08
C ASN A 65 -10.08 -1.77 -6.46
N LEU A 66 -9.67 -0.93 -7.42
CA LEU A 66 -9.21 -1.37 -8.74
C LEU A 66 -8.02 -2.33 -8.64
N PHE A 67 -7.06 -2.06 -7.77
CA PHE A 67 -5.93 -2.95 -7.49
C PHE A 67 -6.41 -4.36 -7.10
N GLY A 68 -7.45 -4.46 -6.27
CA GLY A 68 -8.04 -5.73 -5.86
C GLY A 68 -8.58 -6.56 -7.04
N TYR A 69 -9.19 -5.91 -8.03
CA TYR A 69 -9.66 -6.59 -9.26
C TYR A 69 -8.49 -7.06 -10.12
N GLU A 70 -7.49 -6.21 -10.37
CA GLU A 70 -6.34 -6.56 -11.20
C GLU A 70 -5.51 -7.68 -10.56
N LYS A 71 -5.40 -7.70 -9.23
CA LYS A 71 -4.79 -8.80 -8.49
C LYS A 71 -5.55 -10.12 -8.68
N ALA A 72 -6.88 -10.09 -8.70
CA ALA A 72 -7.68 -11.30 -8.94
C ALA A 72 -7.49 -11.84 -10.37
N GLU A 73 -7.37 -10.94 -11.35
CA GLU A 73 -7.04 -11.30 -12.74
C GLU A 73 -5.60 -11.84 -12.85
N PHE A 74 -4.64 -11.27 -12.13
CA PHE A 74 -3.27 -11.78 -12.05
C PHE A 74 -3.22 -13.21 -11.48
N ASP A 75 -3.93 -13.47 -10.37
CA ASP A 75 -4.01 -14.81 -9.78
C ASP A 75 -4.63 -15.82 -10.75
N SER A 76 -5.68 -15.41 -11.47
CA SER A 76 -6.33 -16.25 -12.48
C SER A 76 -5.39 -16.57 -13.65
N ALA A 77 -4.63 -15.57 -14.11
CA ALA A 77 -3.59 -15.75 -15.14
C ALA A 77 -2.47 -16.69 -14.66
N TYR A 78 -2.03 -16.56 -13.41
CA TYR A 78 -1.05 -17.45 -12.81
C TYR A 78 -1.55 -18.90 -12.76
N VAL A 79 -2.80 -19.14 -12.35
CA VAL A 79 -3.40 -20.49 -12.33
C VAL A 79 -3.47 -21.08 -13.74
N ALA A 80 -3.77 -20.27 -14.74
CA ALA A 80 -3.79 -20.68 -16.15
C ALA A 80 -2.39 -20.79 -16.79
N ALA A 81 -1.32 -20.41 -16.06
CA ALA A 81 0.03 -20.24 -16.59
C ALA A 81 0.10 -19.32 -17.83
N ASP A 82 -0.83 -18.35 -17.94
CA ASP A 82 -0.85 -17.35 -19.00
C ASP A 82 0.15 -16.25 -18.69
N THR A 83 1.38 -16.43 -19.16
CA THR A 83 2.49 -15.51 -18.89
C THR A 83 2.28 -14.13 -19.49
N VAL A 84 1.56 -14.01 -20.61
CA VAL A 84 1.27 -12.71 -21.25
C VAL A 84 0.35 -11.90 -20.33
N LYS A 85 -0.76 -12.51 -19.90
CA LYS A 85 -1.71 -11.86 -18.99
C LYS A 85 -1.09 -11.61 -17.61
N MET A 86 -0.22 -12.49 -17.11
CA MET A 86 0.53 -12.22 -15.87
C MET A 86 1.39 -10.95 -15.98
N HIS A 87 2.12 -10.74 -17.08
CA HIS A 87 2.93 -9.53 -17.27
C HIS A 87 2.06 -8.27 -17.35
N GLU A 88 0.97 -8.32 -18.10
CA GLU A 88 0.00 -7.23 -18.21
C GLU A 88 -0.54 -6.84 -16.82
N LYS A 89 -1.04 -7.81 -16.05
CA LYS A 89 -1.66 -7.54 -14.75
C LYS A 89 -0.65 -7.12 -13.70
N ALA A 90 0.55 -7.69 -13.70
CA ALA A 90 1.63 -7.21 -12.83
C ALA A 90 2.03 -5.76 -13.14
N TYR A 91 2.08 -5.37 -14.41
CA TYR A 91 2.34 -3.98 -14.80
C TYR A 91 1.26 -3.04 -14.26
N ILE A 92 -0.02 -3.37 -14.46
CA ILE A 92 -1.14 -2.55 -13.97
C ILE A 92 -1.13 -2.45 -12.44
N MET A 93 -0.92 -3.56 -11.72
CA MET A 93 -0.81 -3.55 -10.26
C MET A 93 0.30 -2.61 -9.77
N ARG A 94 1.48 -2.63 -10.40
CA ARG A 94 2.59 -1.73 -10.08
C ARG A 94 2.23 -0.27 -10.36
N ALA A 95 1.64 0.00 -11.52
CA ALA A 95 1.20 1.34 -11.88
C ALA A 95 0.18 1.90 -10.86
N LEU A 96 -0.79 1.10 -10.43
CA LEU A 96 -1.76 1.51 -9.41
C LEU A 96 -1.13 1.81 -8.06
N LEU A 97 -0.08 1.08 -7.66
CA LEU A 97 0.68 1.41 -6.44
C LEU A 97 1.43 2.74 -6.58
N THR A 98 1.99 3.01 -7.76
CA THR A 98 2.61 4.31 -8.07
C THR A 98 1.59 5.45 -8.03
N ASP A 99 0.44 5.28 -8.69
CA ASP A 99 -0.64 6.27 -8.71
C ASP A 99 -1.20 6.55 -7.30
N LEU A 100 -1.37 5.49 -6.50
CA LEU A 100 -1.77 5.61 -5.09
C LEU A 100 -0.75 6.41 -4.28
N ASP A 101 0.54 6.14 -4.45
CA ASP A 101 1.59 6.88 -3.74
C ASP A 101 1.60 8.35 -4.15
N MET A 102 1.52 8.63 -5.46
CA MET A 102 1.47 9.99 -6.02
C MET A 102 0.23 10.78 -5.58
N LEU A 103 -0.93 10.14 -5.52
CA LEU A 103 -2.18 10.76 -5.08
C LEU A 103 -2.12 11.13 -3.59
N ASN A 104 -1.61 10.23 -2.73
CA ASN A 104 -1.45 10.54 -1.31
C ASN A 104 -0.35 11.58 -1.07
N ALA A 105 0.63 11.69 -1.98
CA ALA A 105 1.67 12.72 -1.94
C ALA A 105 1.12 14.14 -2.18
N GLN A 106 -0.18 14.31 -2.44
CA GLN A 106 -0.79 15.63 -2.65
C GLN A 106 -1.19 16.34 -1.36
N HIS A 107 -0.96 15.75 -0.18
CA HIS A 107 -1.22 16.43 1.10
C HIS A 107 -0.36 15.86 2.24
N PRO A 108 0.24 16.72 3.11
CA PRO A 108 1.12 16.27 4.20
C PRO A 108 0.41 15.40 5.26
N PHE A 109 -0.92 15.51 5.41
CA PHE A 109 -1.69 14.61 6.28
C PHE A 109 -1.76 13.16 5.75
N CYS A 110 -1.40 12.93 4.49
CA CYS A 110 -1.47 11.63 3.82
C CYS A 110 -0.09 11.03 3.56
N THR A 111 0.97 11.52 4.21
CA THR A 111 2.36 11.12 3.93
C THR A 111 3.06 10.58 5.17
N VAL A 112 3.98 9.64 4.97
CA VAL A 112 4.71 8.98 6.07
C VAL A 112 5.80 9.87 6.68
N ASP A 113 6.33 10.81 5.89
CA ASP A 113 7.30 11.82 6.35
C ASP A 113 6.72 12.64 7.51
N LYS A 114 5.49 13.16 7.37
CA LYS A 114 4.84 13.97 8.39
C LYS A 114 4.58 13.18 9.67
N TRP A 115 4.19 11.91 9.53
CA TRP A 115 4.01 10.99 10.65
C TRP A 115 5.31 10.76 11.42
N ILE A 116 6.42 10.54 10.70
CA ILE A 116 7.74 10.33 11.30
C ILE A 116 8.29 11.62 11.91
N ASP A 117 8.17 12.75 11.22
CA ASP A 117 8.61 14.05 11.73
C ASP A 117 7.94 14.36 13.07
N GLN A 118 6.62 14.17 13.16
CA GLN A 118 5.87 14.34 14.42
C GLN A 118 6.35 13.39 15.52
N ALA A 119 6.67 12.13 15.19
CA ALA A 119 7.22 11.21 16.19
C ALA A 119 8.61 11.66 16.68
N ARG A 120 9.46 12.14 15.78
CA ARG A 120 10.81 12.64 16.11
C ARG A 120 10.75 13.94 16.94
N GLU A 121 9.70 14.75 16.83
CA GLU A 121 9.53 15.95 17.66
C GLU A 121 9.42 15.65 19.17
N PHE A 122 9.02 14.43 19.56
CA PHE A 122 8.99 14.01 20.97
C PHE A 122 10.38 13.73 21.56
N GLY A 123 11.40 13.53 20.72
CA GLY A 123 12.77 13.22 21.16
C GLY A 123 13.64 14.47 21.32
N GLN A 124 14.38 14.55 22.44
CA GLN A 124 15.29 15.67 22.73
C GLN A 124 16.72 15.43 22.24
N THR A 125 17.15 14.17 22.12
CA THR A 125 18.47 13.78 21.59
C THR A 125 18.31 12.95 20.32
N PRO A 126 19.33 12.89 19.42
CA PRO A 126 19.26 12.06 18.21
C PRO A 126 18.84 10.62 18.48
N GLU A 127 19.36 10.00 19.54
CA GLU A 127 19.07 8.62 19.92
C GLU A 127 17.59 8.43 20.30
N VAL A 128 17.02 9.40 21.04
CA VAL A 128 15.60 9.35 21.41
C VAL A 128 14.70 9.63 20.20
N LYS A 129 15.13 10.48 19.26
CA LYS A 129 14.40 10.71 18.00
C LYS A 129 14.35 9.45 17.15
N ASP A 130 15.47 8.75 17.02
CA ASP A 130 15.57 7.50 16.26
C ASP A 130 14.74 6.39 16.94
N TYR A 131 14.72 6.34 18.28
CA TYR A 131 13.82 5.48 19.03
C TYR A 131 12.34 5.75 18.71
N TYR A 132 11.89 7.01 18.71
CA TYR A 132 10.50 7.34 18.38
C TYR A 132 10.15 7.08 16.91
N GLU A 133 11.06 7.32 15.98
CA GLU A 133 10.87 6.96 14.57
C GLU A 133 10.68 5.44 14.41
N MET A 134 11.55 4.63 15.01
CA MET A 134 11.42 3.17 14.98
C MET A 134 10.05 2.72 15.50
N ASN A 135 9.59 3.28 16.62
CA ASN A 135 8.26 2.98 17.16
C ASN A 135 7.13 3.44 16.22
N ALA A 136 7.26 4.62 15.61
CA ALA A 136 6.28 5.16 14.68
C ALA A 136 6.16 4.29 13.40
N ARG A 137 7.28 3.78 12.88
CA ARG A 137 7.30 2.83 11.75
C ARG A 137 6.65 1.52 12.14
N ARG A 138 7.04 0.93 13.28
CA ARG A 138 6.45 -0.32 13.80
C ARG A 138 4.94 -0.19 13.94
N LEU A 139 4.44 0.86 14.57
CA LEU A 139 3.01 1.03 14.85
C LEU A 139 2.13 0.92 13.60
N ILE A 140 2.57 1.48 12.46
CA ILE A 140 1.81 1.48 11.21
C ILE A 140 2.16 0.33 10.26
N THR A 141 3.02 -0.61 10.68
CA THR A 141 3.47 -1.76 9.89
C THR A 141 3.34 -3.07 10.67
N THR A 142 4.42 -3.52 11.33
CA THR A 142 4.51 -4.81 12.04
C THR A 142 3.78 -4.81 13.38
N TRP A 143 3.50 -3.61 13.92
CA TRP A 143 2.95 -3.39 15.25
C TRP A 143 3.83 -4.03 16.33
N GLY A 144 3.53 -5.27 16.70
CA GLY A 144 4.25 -6.10 17.67
C GLY A 144 3.54 -7.45 17.83
N GLY A 145 4.28 -8.50 18.17
CA GLY A 145 3.73 -9.86 18.26
C GLY A 145 3.12 -10.35 16.93
N ASP A 146 1.91 -10.91 16.97
CA ASP A 146 1.21 -11.47 15.80
C ASP A 146 0.27 -10.47 15.08
N LEU A 147 0.39 -9.16 15.36
CA LEU A 147 -0.54 -8.11 14.91
C LEU A 147 -0.06 -7.34 13.66
N ASN A 148 0.67 -8.00 12.77
CA ASN A 148 1.10 -7.41 11.50
C ASN A 148 -0.08 -6.78 10.72
N ASP A 149 0.14 -5.59 10.18
CA ASP A 149 -0.83 -4.76 9.43
C ASP A 149 -2.05 -4.28 10.23
N TYR A 150 -2.08 -4.43 11.56
CA TYR A 150 -3.26 -4.06 12.36
C TYR A 150 -3.65 -2.58 12.22
N ALA A 151 -2.67 -1.68 12.27
CA ALA A 151 -2.85 -0.23 12.16
C ALA A 151 -2.26 0.34 10.86
N VAL A 152 -2.26 -0.47 9.79
CA VAL A 152 -1.74 -0.07 8.48
C VAL A 152 -2.33 1.26 7.99
N ARG A 153 -1.50 2.02 7.27
CA ARG A 153 -1.87 3.31 6.67
C ARG A 153 -1.68 3.28 5.15
N ASN A 154 -2.47 4.11 4.47
CA ASN A 154 -2.37 4.41 3.05
C ASN A 154 -1.58 5.71 2.86
N TYR A 155 -0.34 5.75 3.35
CA TYR A 155 0.48 6.95 3.26
C TYR A 155 1.43 6.90 2.08
N SER A 156 1.59 8.04 1.40
CA SER A 156 2.70 8.21 0.46
C SER A 156 4.02 8.00 1.17
N GLY A 157 5.00 7.43 0.46
CA GLY A 157 6.26 6.95 1.01
C GLY A 157 6.13 5.57 1.65
N LEU A 158 5.05 5.29 2.40
CA LEU A 158 4.80 3.94 2.90
C LEU A 158 4.33 3.00 1.77
N ILE A 159 3.50 3.49 0.86
CA ILE A 159 3.05 2.70 -0.30
C ILE A 159 4.24 2.31 -1.18
N ALA A 160 5.05 3.29 -1.61
CA ALA A 160 6.21 3.04 -2.47
C ALA A 160 7.29 2.17 -1.80
N ASN A 161 7.59 2.38 -0.51
CA ASN A 161 8.76 1.76 0.13
C ASN A 161 8.44 0.52 0.95
N TYR A 162 7.17 0.28 1.31
CA TYR A 162 6.75 -0.88 2.10
C TYR A 162 5.77 -1.76 1.33
N HIS A 163 4.60 -1.24 0.95
CA HIS A 163 3.55 -2.06 0.31
C HIS A 163 3.98 -2.57 -1.06
N ALA A 164 4.56 -1.71 -1.90
CA ALA A 164 5.01 -2.12 -3.22
C ALA A 164 6.07 -3.22 -3.17
N LYS A 165 7.01 -3.14 -2.22
CA LYS A 165 8.04 -4.19 -2.04
C LYS A 165 7.43 -5.54 -1.64
N ARG A 166 6.37 -5.54 -0.81
CA ARG A 166 5.65 -6.77 -0.46
C ARG A 166 4.95 -7.39 -1.66
N TRP A 167 4.35 -6.56 -2.52
CA TRP A 167 3.74 -7.01 -3.77
C TRP A 167 4.75 -7.51 -4.79
N GLU A 168 5.93 -6.90 -4.89
CA GLU A 168 7.00 -7.42 -5.74
C GLU A 168 7.43 -8.83 -5.32
N ILE A 169 7.65 -9.07 -4.01
CA ILE A 169 7.97 -10.41 -3.49
C ILE A 169 6.90 -11.44 -3.88
N TYR A 170 5.63 -11.03 -3.89
CA TYR A 170 4.51 -11.87 -4.33
C TYR A 170 4.53 -12.18 -5.82
N ILE A 171 4.66 -11.14 -6.64
CA ILE A 171 4.65 -11.20 -8.11
C ILE A 171 5.85 -12.03 -8.60
N ASP A 172 7.03 -11.80 -8.02
CA ASP A 172 8.25 -12.53 -8.37
C ASP A 172 8.15 -14.02 -8.06
N GLU A 173 7.54 -14.40 -6.93
CA GLU A 173 7.32 -15.80 -6.59
C GLU A 173 6.33 -16.48 -7.55
N ALA A 174 5.30 -15.75 -8.01
CA ALA A 174 4.36 -16.25 -9.03
C ALA A 174 5.08 -16.49 -10.37
N PHE A 175 5.84 -15.49 -10.86
CA PHE A 175 6.62 -15.66 -12.09
C PHE A 175 7.67 -16.76 -11.98
N ARG A 176 8.36 -16.84 -10.85
CA ARG A 176 9.34 -17.91 -10.58
C ARG A 176 8.66 -19.27 -10.66
N SER A 177 7.51 -19.45 -10.00
CA SER A 177 6.78 -20.71 -9.98
C SER A 177 6.39 -21.18 -11.38
N VAL A 178 5.85 -20.29 -12.22
CA VAL A 178 5.52 -20.61 -13.63
C VAL A 178 6.78 -20.92 -14.44
N ARG A 179 7.80 -20.07 -14.35
CA ARG A 179 9.05 -20.23 -15.11
C ARG A 179 9.77 -21.54 -14.81
N THR A 180 9.78 -21.98 -13.56
CA THR A 180 10.51 -23.20 -13.15
C THR A 180 9.62 -24.44 -13.10
N GLY A 181 8.31 -24.33 -13.37
CA GLY A 181 7.38 -25.44 -13.25
C GLY A 181 7.26 -26.03 -11.84
N THR A 182 7.64 -25.26 -10.81
CA THR A 182 7.60 -25.71 -9.40
C THR A 182 6.46 -25.02 -8.65
N PRO A 183 5.90 -25.64 -7.60
CA PRO A 183 4.82 -25.04 -6.81
C PRO A 183 5.16 -23.66 -6.22
N PHE A 184 4.13 -22.83 -6.02
CA PHE A 184 4.21 -21.56 -5.28
C PHE A 184 4.66 -21.80 -3.83
N ARG A 185 5.79 -21.19 -3.45
CA ARG A 185 6.44 -21.38 -2.15
C ARG A 185 5.95 -20.36 -1.13
N ASP A 186 4.73 -20.59 -0.67
CA ASP A 186 4.02 -19.64 0.19
C ASP A 186 4.76 -19.41 1.52
N LYS A 187 5.34 -20.45 2.12
CA LYS A 187 6.05 -20.35 3.41
C LYS A 187 7.31 -19.50 3.30
N GLU A 188 8.13 -19.76 2.29
CA GLU A 188 9.40 -19.10 2.03
C GLU A 188 9.17 -17.64 1.67
N ARG A 189 8.19 -17.38 0.82
CA ARG A 189 7.78 -16.01 0.47
C ARG A 189 7.26 -15.25 1.69
N ILE A 190 6.38 -15.85 2.51
CA ILE A 190 5.90 -15.21 3.74
C ILE A 190 7.06 -14.89 4.68
N LYS A 191 8.02 -15.81 4.83
CA LYS A 191 9.22 -15.59 5.62
C LYS A 191 10.02 -14.38 5.10
N ALA A 192 10.31 -14.34 3.79
CA ALA A 192 11.02 -13.23 3.17
C ALA A 192 10.28 -11.89 3.33
N THR A 193 8.94 -11.89 3.17
CA THR A 193 8.11 -10.72 3.44
C THR A 193 8.24 -10.28 4.90
N ASN A 194 8.17 -11.20 5.87
CA ASN A 194 8.29 -10.85 7.29
C ASN A 194 9.67 -10.28 7.65
N GLU A 195 10.75 -10.86 7.13
CA GLU A 195 12.12 -10.37 7.30
C GLU A 195 12.27 -8.94 6.75
N PHE A 196 11.73 -8.69 5.55
CA PHE A 196 11.68 -7.35 4.97
C PHE A 196 10.90 -6.37 5.85
N GLN A 197 9.72 -6.76 6.33
CA GLN A 197 8.88 -5.87 7.14
C GLN A 197 9.55 -5.48 8.46
N LEU A 198 10.24 -6.42 9.11
CA LEU A 198 11.03 -6.15 10.32
C LEU A 198 12.19 -5.21 10.03
N SER A 199 12.94 -5.49 8.96
CA SER A 199 14.04 -4.62 8.52
C SER A 199 13.56 -3.20 8.22
N PHE A 200 12.41 -3.03 7.57
CA PHE A 200 11.82 -1.71 7.33
C PHE A 200 11.47 -0.98 8.63
N ALA A 201 10.91 -1.71 9.60
CA ALA A 201 10.46 -1.14 10.87
C ALA A 201 11.61 -0.71 11.79
N ASP A 202 12.78 -1.33 11.64
CA ASP A 202 13.99 -1.04 12.43
C ASP A 202 14.86 0.08 11.84
N LYS A 203 14.53 0.57 10.63
CA LYS A 203 15.21 1.72 10.02
C LYS A 203 14.96 3.00 10.82
N HIS A 204 15.95 3.88 10.80
CA HIS A 204 15.91 5.24 11.33
C HIS A 204 16.75 6.16 10.46
N GLY A 205 16.42 7.45 10.41
CA GLY A 205 17.19 8.47 9.67
C GLY A 205 17.05 8.40 8.14
N GLU A 206 16.26 7.47 7.61
CA GLU A 206 15.92 7.42 6.19
C GLU A 206 14.92 8.54 5.86
N GLN A 207 15.31 9.45 4.97
CA GLN A 207 14.44 10.52 4.51
C GLN A 207 13.49 10.00 3.45
N PHE A 208 12.20 10.12 3.72
CA PHE A 208 11.18 9.98 2.67
C PHE A 208 11.14 11.26 1.83
N PRO A 209 10.83 11.17 0.53
CA PRO A 209 10.61 12.35 -0.28
C PRO A 209 9.60 13.26 0.42
N LYS A 210 10.03 14.47 0.75
CA LYS A 210 9.16 15.44 1.40
C LYS A 210 8.05 15.83 0.45
N TYR A 211 6.87 16.07 0.99
CA TYR A 211 5.79 16.74 0.27
C TYR A 211 6.33 17.99 -0.44
N GLN A 212 6.30 18.00 -1.77
CA GLN A 212 6.77 19.15 -2.57
C GLN A 212 5.65 20.08 -3.02
N GLY A 213 4.39 19.84 -2.63
CA GLY A 213 3.29 20.69 -3.06
C GLY A 213 3.15 20.73 -4.57
N ILE A 214 2.77 19.59 -5.17
CA ILE A 214 2.44 19.62 -6.59
C ILE A 214 1.08 20.32 -6.70
N GLU A 215 1.03 21.46 -7.40
CA GLU A 215 -0.21 22.04 -7.90
C GLU A 215 -0.74 21.13 -9.00
N LEU A 216 -1.39 20.02 -8.62
CA LEU A 216 -2.29 19.29 -9.49
C LEU A 216 -3.69 19.87 -9.28
N LEU A 217 -3.91 21.07 -9.82
CA LEU A 217 -5.19 21.67 -10.23
C LEU A 217 -4.96 23.11 -10.74
#